data_AF-A0A9D3XHE5-F1
#
_entry.id   AF-A0A9D3XHE5-F1
#
_cell.length_a   1.000
_cell.length_b   1.000
_cell.length_c   1.000
_cell.angle_alpha   90.00
_cell.angle_beta   90.00
_cell.angle_gamma   90.00
#
_symmetry.space_group_name_H-M   'P 1'
#
loop_
_entity.id
_entity.type
_entity.pdbx_description
1 polymer ?
#
loop_
_entity_poly.entity_id
_entity_poly.type
_entity_poly.pdbx_seq_one_letter_code
_entity_poly.pdbx_strand_id
1 'polypeptide(L)'
;MDRVSSSMKQVPNPLPKVLSRRGGGGGGSGPEAEREGFERSQTVSINKAINTQEVAVKEKHARNILFRVGGRTSERGTCLSPCILGTHHEKGAQTFWSVVNRLPLSSNAVLCWKFCHVFHKLLRDGHPNSHLSEGYGQLCSIYLKLLRTKMEFHMKNPRFPGNLQMSDRQLDEAGENDVNNFFQLTVEMFDYLECELNLFQTVFSSLDMSRSVSVTAAGQCRLAPLIQVILDCSHLYDYTVKLLFKLHSCLPADTLQGHRDRFLEQFRKLKDLFYRSSNLQYFKRLIQIPQLPENPPNFLRASALSEHISPVVVIPAEASSPDSEPITDLVETDTASQQSLFDNKFDDIFGSSFSNDPFNFSGQNGMNKDD
;
A
#
# COMPACT_ATOMS: atom_id res chain seq x y z
N MET A 1 -9.93 -4.04 -99.71
CA MET A 1 -9.10 -3.31 -100.68
C MET A 1 -8.37 -2.18 -99.99
N ASP A 2 -7.06 -2.20 -99.77
CA ASP A 2 -6.20 -3.31 -99.33
C ASP A 2 -4.82 -2.78 -98.90
N ARG A 3 -3.96 -3.66 -98.39
CA ARG A 3 -2.57 -3.40 -97.99
C ARG A 3 -1.75 -2.60 -99.02
N VAL A 4 -0.88 -1.70 -98.54
CA VAL A 4 0.56 -1.66 -98.90
C VAL A 4 1.36 -1.27 -97.65
N SER A 5 2.56 -1.84 -97.47
CA SER A 5 3.49 -1.51 -96.38
C SER A 5 4.55 -0.48 -96.81
N SER A 6 5.11 0.26 -95.86
CA SER A 6 6.47 0.81 -95.99
C SER A 6 7.15 0.84 -94.62
N SER A 7 8.49 0.96 -94.61
CA SER A 7 9.33 0.67 -93.44
C SER A 7 10.31 1.80 -93.13
N MET A 8 10.45 2.14 -91.85
CA MET A 8 11.64 2.81 -91.31
C MET A 8 12.06 2.19 -89.97
N LYS A 9 13.36 2.33 -89.66
CA LYS A 9 14.08 1.54 -88.65
C LYS A 9 13.92 2.13 -87.24
N GLN A 10 13.78 1.26 -86.23
CA GLN A 10 14.07 1.58 -84.83
C GLN A 10 15.38 0.92 -84.39
N VAL A 11 16.13 1.59 -83.52
CA VAL A 11 17.31 1.06 -82.84
C VAL A 11 16.91 0.72 -81.39
N PRO A 12 17.09 -0.52 -80.90
CA PRO A 12 16.74 -0.86 -79.53
C PRO A 12 17.82 -0.39 -78.54
N ASN A 13 17.43 0.28 -77.46
CA ASN A 13 18.29 0.56 -76.31
C ASN A 13 17.88 -0.41 -75.16
N PRO A 14 18.78 -1.25 -74.60
CA PRO A 14 18.38 -2.39 -73.79
C PRO A 14 18.09 -2.06 -72.32
N LEU A 15 16.99 -2.61 -71.78
CA LEU A 15 16.73 -2.73 -70.35
C LEU A 15 16.51 -4.23 -70.00
N PRO A 16 17.52 -4.94 -69.48
CA PRO A 16 17.39 -6.35 -69.13
C PRO A 16 16.63 -6.53 -67.81
N LYS A 17 15.47 -7.20 -67.85
CA LYS A 17 14.77 -7.67 -66.65
C LYS A 17 15.28 -9.05 -66.22
N VAL A 18 15.70 -9.14 -64.96
CA VAL A 18 15.77 -10.33 -64.09
C VAL A 18 16.64 -11.50 -64.56
N LEU A 19 17.71 -11.77 -63.80
CA LEU A 19 18.22 -13.13 -63.59
C LEU A 19 18.72 -13.27 -62.14
N SER A 20 18.47 -14.43 -61.52
CA SER A 20 18.62 -14.63 -60.07
C SER A 20 20.08 -14.79 -59.62
N ARG A 21 20.43 -14.19 -58.47
CA ARG A 21 21.63 -14.59 -57.70
C ARG A 21 21.45 -14.47 -56.18
N ARG A 22 20.93 -15.55 -55.60
CA ARG A 22 21.40 -16.20 -54.36
C ARG A 22 22.12 -15.33 -53.31
N GLY A 23 21.41 -15.01 -52.22
CA GLY A 23 21.93 -15.01 -50.85
C GLY A 23 23.09 -14.07 -50.50
N GLY A 24 22.75 -12.84 -50.12
CA GLY A 24 23.59 -11.96 -49.30
C GLY A 24 22.82 -11.58 -48.01
N GLY A 25 23.50 -11.57 -46.86
CA GLY A 25 22.83 -11.42 -45.56
C GLY A 25 22.32 -10.01 -45.27
N GLY A 26 21.03 -9.87 -45.04
CA GLY A 26 20.41 -8.70 -44.40
C GLY A 26 19.58 -9.18 -43.22
N GLY A 27 20.07 -8.97 -42.00
CA GLY A 27 19.42 -9.45 -40.78
C GLY A 27 18.19 -8.63 -40.41
N GLY A 28 17.04 -8.94 -41.02
CA GLY A 28 15.76 -8.40 -40.58
C GLY A 28 15.39 -8.96 -39.21
N SER A 29 15.47 -8.14 -38.17
CA SER A 29 14.87 -8.44 -36.87
C SER A 29 13.36 -8.66 -37.04
N GLY A 30 12.88 -9.86 -36.73
CA GLY A 30 11.44 -10.10 -36.66
C GLY A 30 10.79 -9.26 -35.56
N PRO A 31 9.47 -9.02 -35.61
CA PRO A 31 8.76 -8.21 -34.61
C PRO A 31 8.90 -8.75 -33.18
N GLU A 32 9.14 -10.06 -33.03
CA GLU A 32 9.46 -10.70 -31.75
C GLU A 32 10.84 -10.29 -31.20
N ALA A 33 11.86 -10.15 -32.07
CA ALA A 33 13.20 -9.71 -31.69
C ALA A 33 13.23 -8.21 -31.34
N GLU A 34 12.43 -7.39 -32.03
CA GLU A 34 12.24 -5.98 -31.69
C GLU A 34 11.56 -5.83 -30.32
N ARG A 35 10.54 -6.66 -30.06
CA ARG A 35 9.87 -6.75 -28.75
C ARG A 35 10.81 -7.19 -27.64
N GLU A 36 11.61 -8.25 -27.81
CA GLU A 36 12.60 -8.67 -26.81
C GLU A 36 13.63 -7.56 -26.54
N GLY A 37 14.10 -6.86 -27.58
CA GLY A 37 15.01 -5.73 -27.43
C GLY A 37 14.41 -4.60 -26.60
N PHE A 38 13.12 -4.34 -26.78
CA PHE A 38 12.36 -3.36 -26.01
C PHE A 38 12.20 -3.75 -24.53
N GLU A 39 11.73 -4.97 -24.25
CA GLU A 39 11.54 -5.49 -22.88
C GLU A 39 12.88 -5.52 -22.11
N ARG A 40 13.98 -5.87 -22.77
CA ARG A 40 15.36 -5.77 -22.22
C ARG A 40 15.77 -4.32 -21.92
N SER A 41 15.49 -3.38 -22.82
CA SER A 41 15.81 -1.95 -22.64
C SER A 41 15.02 -1.31 -21.48
N GLN A 42 13.74 -1.65 -21.36
CA GLN A 42 12.87 -1.23 -20.25
C GLN A 42 13.35 -1.85 -18.94
N THR A 43 13.70 -3.14 -18.92
CA THR A 43 14.30 -3.83 -17.75
C THR A 43 15.58 -3.15 -17.27
N VAL A 44 16.50 -2.81 -18.18
CA VAL A 44 17.74 -2.08 -17.85
C VAL A 44 17.44 -0.66 -17.34
N SER A 45 16.36 -0.04 -17.80
CA SER A 45 15.93 1.29 -17.33
C SER A 45 15.32 1.23 -15.92
N ILE A 46 14.51 0.22 -15.61
CA ILE A 46 13.93 -0.01 -14.28
C ILE A 46 15.04 -0.24 -13.24
N ASN A 47 15.96 -1.19 -13.49
CA ASN A 47 17.08 -1.47 -12.59
C ASN A 47 18.06 -0.27 -12.42
N LYS A 48 18.10 0.67 -13.38
CA LYS A 48 18.89 1.91 -13.25
C LYS A 48 18.10 3.07 -12.64
N ALA A 49 16.79 2.95 -12.48
CA ALA A 49 15.95 3.89 -11.75
C ALA A 49 15.81 3.50 -10.26
N ILE A 50 15.49 2.23 -10.01
CA ILE A 50 15.32 1.64 -8.68
C ILE A 50 16.60 0.87 -8.34
N ASN A 51 17.52 1.50 -7.61
CA ASN A 51 18.82 0.95 -7.21
C ASN A 51 19.23 1.44 -5.81
N THR A 52 20.15 0.71 -5.18
CA THR A 52 20.62 0.94 -3.79
C THR A 52 21.48 2.20 -3.59
N GLN A 53 21.87 2.92 -4.65
CA GLN A 53 22.69 4.12 -4.52
C GLN A 53 21.85 5.27 -3.93
N GLU A 54 22.32 5.98 -2.91
CA GLU A 54 21.58 7.10 -2.31
C GLU A 54 21.70 8.39 -3.15
N VAL A 55 21.13 8.35 -4.35
CA VAL A 55 21.13 9.45 -5.33
C VAL A 55 19.78 9.52 -6.03
N ALA A 56 19.38 10.74 -6.42
CA ALA A 56 18.12 10.99 -7.11
C ALA A 56 17.93 10.13 -8.37
N VAL A 57 16.68 9.70 -8.61
CA VAL A 57 16.32 8.87 -9.78
C VAL A 57 16.59 9.66 -11.07
N LYS A 58 17.60 9.23 -11.84
CA LYS A 58 18.05 9.94 -13.04
C LYS A 58 16.92 9.99 -14.08
N GLU A 59 16.50 11.18 -14.48
CA GLU A 59 15.33 11.41 -15.36
C GLU A 59 15.40 10.74 -16.75
N LYS A 60 16.57 10.27 -17.19
CA LYS A 60 16.67 9.42 -18.39
C LYS A 60 16.13 8.00 -18.19
N HIS A 61 16.23 7.46 -16.97
CA HIS A 61 15.72 6.13 -16.65
C HIS A 61 14.23 6.17 -16.32
N ALA A 62 13.78 7.20 -15.59
CA ALA A 62 12.35 7.46 -15.41
C ALA A 62 11.63 7.65 -16.76
N ARG A 63 12.11 8.54 -17.64
CA ARG A 63 11.47 8.77 -18.97
C ARG A 63 11.50 7.57 -19.91
N ASN A 64 12.38 6.58 -19.71
CA ASN A 64 12.33 5.34 -20.50
C ASN A 64 11.22 4.38 -20.03
N ILE A 65 10.69 4.58 -18.82
CA ILE A 65 9.62 3.77 -18.21
C ILE A 65 8.23 4.40 -18.46
N LEU A 66 8.19 5.70 -18.80
CA LEU A 66 7.03 6.59 -18.69
C LEU A 66 6.77 7.35 -19.99
N PHE A 67 5.56 7.88 -20.17
CA PHE A 67 5.29 8.90 -21.18
C PHE A 67 5.75 10.30 -20.71
N ARG A 68 5.66 11.30 -21.60
CA ARG A 68 5.67 12.72 -21.22
C ARG A 68 4.77 13.53 -22.16
N VAL A 69 3.67 14.04 -21.63
CA VAL A 69 2.84 15.04 -22.34
C VAL A 69 3.57 16.39 -22.38
N GLY A 70 3.51 17.09 -23.52
CA GLY A 70 3.80 18.53 -23.61
C GLY A 70 5.21 18.93 -24.05
N GLY A 71 5.31 19.61 -25.21
CA GLY A 71 6.61 20.04 -25.77
C GLY A 71 6.61 20.95 -27.02
N ARG A 72 5.47 21.50 -27.47
CA ARG A 72 5.27 22.32 -28.70
C ARG A 72 5.53 21.61 -30.04
N THR A 73 4.53 21.67 -30.92
CA THR A 73 4.72 21.55 -32.36
C THR A 73 5.46 22.78 -32.91
N SER A 74 6.36 22.58 -33.87
CA SER A 74 6.90 23.66 -34.71
C SER A 74 6.36 23.47 -36.12
N GLU A 75 5.97 24.56 -36.79
CA GLU A 75 5.23 24.57 -38.06
C GLU A 75 6.04 24.08 -39.28
N ARG A 76 7.26 23.55 -39.08
CA ARG A 76 8.12 23.01 -40.13
C ARG A 76 8.26 21.48 -40.09
N GLY A 77 7.12 20.81 -40.25
CA GLY A 77 7.00 19.62 -41.12
C GLY A 77 7.83 18.36 -40.84
N THR A 78 8.57 18.26 -39.74
CA THR A 78 9.41 17.08 -39.43
C THR A 78 9.01 16.44 -38.10
N CYS A 79 8.11 15.44 -38.18
CA CYS A 79 7.78 14.53 -37.09
C CYS A 79 8.90 13.52 -36.83
N LEU A 80 9.99 13.97 -36.20
CA LEU A 80 11.17 13.14 -35.96
C LEU A 80 10.96 12.18 -34.78
N SER A 81 11.20 10.88 -35.03
CA SER A 81 11.28 9.76 -34.08
C SER A 81 9.95 9.10 -33.61
N PRO A 82 9.76 7.78 -33.86
CA PRO A 82 8.68 6.98 -33.30
C PRO A 82 9.02 6.52 -31.86
N CYS A 83 9.03 7.45 -30.91
CA CYS A 83 9.23 7.15 -29.48
C CYS A 83 7.98 6.50 -28.85
N ILE A 84 7.72 5.22 -29.15
CA ILE A 84 6.72 4.44 -28.41
C ILE A 84 7.36 4.04 -27.07
N LEU A 85 6.84 4.58 -25.97
CA LEU A 85 7.45 4.48 -24.63
C LEU A 85 6.83 3.35 -23.81
N GLY A 86 7.66 2.71 -22.98
CA GLY A 86 7.39 1.53 -22.14
C GLY A 86 5.95 1.01 -22.15
N THR A 87 5.15 1.51 -21.22
CA THR A 87 3.80 0.98 -20.97
C THR A 87 2.77 1.29 -22.06
N HIS A 88 3.02 2.25 -22.95
CA HIS A 88 2.14 2.52 -24.10
C HIS A 88 2.43 1.57 -25.27
N HIS A 89 3.65 1.04 -25.38
CA HIS A 89 3.96 -0.06 -26.30
C HIS A 89 3.28 -1.36 -25.83
N GLU A 90 3.39 -1.67 -24.53
CA GLU A 90 2.79 -2.86 -23.92
C GLU A 90 1.26 -2.76 -23.68
N LYS A 91 0.67 -1.56 -23.81
CA LYS A 91 -0.71 -1.23 -23.38
C LYS A 91 -0.99 -1.61 -21.90
N GLY A 92 0.02 -1.54 -21.05
CA GLY A 92 0.00 -1.95 -19.64
C GLY A 92 1.42 -1.89 -19.05
N ALA A 93 1.60 -2.36 -17.80
CA ALA A 93 2.88 -2.26 -17.09
C ALA A 93 3.56 -3.62 -16.82
N GLN A 94 3.48 -4.56 -17.76
CA GLN A 94 3.87 -5.96 -17.51
C GLN A 94 5.36 -6.11 -17.24
N THR A 95 6.23 -5.48 -18.05
CA THR A 95 7.68 -5.51 -17.80
C THR A 95 8.06 -4.74 -16.52
N PHE A 96 7.31 -3.71 -16.13
CA PHE A 96 7.53 -3.01 -14.85
C PHE A 96 7.30 -3.94 -13.66
N TRP A 97 6.12 -4.58 -13.57
CA TRP A 97 5.80 -5.49 -12.47
C TRP A 97 6.71 -6.74 -12.47
N SER A 98 7.02 -7.31 -13.65
CA SER A 98 7.92 -8.47 -13.79
C SER A 98 9.34 -8.23 -13.25
N VAL A 99 9.83 -6.98 -13.30
CA VAL A 99 11.13 -6.60 -12.73
C VAL A 99 10.99 -6.20 -11.25
N VAL A 100 10.00 -5.37 -10.90
CA VAL A 100 9.78 -4.89 -9.53
C VAL A 100 9.55 -6.04 -8.55
N ASN A 101 8.81 -7.08 -8.94
CA ASN A 101 8.56 -8.27 -8.11
C ASN A 101 9.82 -9.11 -7.82
N ARG A 102 10.98 -8.77 -8.40
CA ARG A 102 12.29 -9.40 -8.13
C ARG A 102 13.23 -8.50 -7.32
N LEU A 103 12.83 -7.26 -7.02
CA LEU A 103 13.62 -6.33 -6.23
C LEU A 103 13.35 -6.56 -4.73
N PRO A 104 14.37 -6.61 -3.87
CA PRO A 104 14.21 -6.86 -2.45
C PRO A 104 13.79 -5.57 -1.70
N LEU A 105 12.66 -4.98 -2.10
CA LEU A 105 12.15 -3.69 -1.61
C LEU A 105 11.99 -3.63 -0.08
N SER A 106 11.62 -4.77 0.54
CA SER A 106 11.43 -4.90 1.99
C SER A 106 12.73 -4.89 2.82
N SER A 107 13.90 -5.04 2.17
CA SER A 107 15.20 -5.10 2.87
C SER A 107 16.11 -3.90 2.56
N ASN A 108 15.61 -2.88 1.86
CA ASN A 108 16.39 -1.71 1.53
C ASN A 108 15.51 -0.45 1.34
N ALA A 109 15.58 0.48 2.28
CA ALA A 109 14.80 1.71 2.26
C ALA A 109 15.02 2.55 0.99
N VAL A 110 16.23 2.59 0.43
CA VAL A 110 16.55 3.33 -0.80
C VAL A 110 15.87 2.71 -2.03
N LEU A 111 15.82 1.38 -2.13
CA LEU A 111 15.01 0.69 -3.16
C LEU A 111 13.52 0.96 -2.98
N CYS A 112 13.00 0.87 -1.76
CA CYS A 112 11.58 1.13 -1.46
C CYS A 112 11.18 2.57 -1.84
N TRP A 113 11.92 3.57 -1.38
CA TRP A 113 11.72 4.99 -1.70
C TRP A 113 11.74 5.25 -3.21
N LYS A 114 12.71 4.68 -3.93
CA LYS A 114 12.82 4.82 -5.38
C LYS A 114 11.73 4.10 -6.14
N PHE A 115 11.28 2.94 -5.67
CA PHE A 115 10.10 2.28 -6.19
C PHE A 115 8.88 3.22 -6.04
N CYS A 116 8.62 3.76 -4.86
CA CYS A 116 7.53 4.70 -4.62
C CYS A 116 7.59 5.94 -5.55
N HIS A 117 8.78 6.53 -5.75
CA HIS A 117 8.97 7.65 -6.69
C HIS A 117 8.68 7.27 -8.15
N VAL A 118 9.22 6.15 -8.63
CA VAL A 118 9.02 5.68 -10.01
C VAL A 118 7.56 5.25 -10.22
N PHE A 119 6.94 4.60 -9.24
CA PHE A 119 5.56 4.15 -9.28
C PHE A 119 4.56 5.32 -9.23
N HIS A 120 4.80 6.35 -8.40
CA HIS A 120 4.00 7.58 -8.43
C HIS A 120 4.05 8.23 -9.82
N LYS A 121 5.25 8.33 -10.43
CA LYS A 121 5.35 8.80 -11.82
C LYS A 121 4.64 7.87 -12.82
N LEU A 122 4.63 6.55 -12.60
CA LEU A 122 3.90 5.59 -13.44
C LEU A 122 2.37 5.74 -13.34
N LEU A 123 1.84 6.06 -12.17
CA LEU A 123 0.42 6.37 -11.99
C LEU A 123 0.01 7.71 -12.63
N ARG A 124 0.96 8.64 -12.79
CA ARG A 124 0.74 9.97 -13.38
C ARG A 124 0.89 9.98 -14.90
N ASP A 125 1.99 9.41 -15.40
CA ASP A 125 2.48 9.55 -16.77
C ASP A 125 2.58 8.18 -17.49
N GLY A 126 1.96 7.12 -16.96
CA GLY A 126 1.88 5.79 -17.58
C GLY A 126 0.61 5.54 -18.40
N HIS A 127 0.53 4.35 -19.02
CA HIS A 127 -0.68 3.92 -19.72
C HIS A 127 -1.83 3.66 -18.72
N PRO A 128 -3.11 3.94 -18.99
CA PRO A 128 -4.20 3.74 -18.02
C PRO A 128 -4.27 2.32 -17.44
N ASN A 129 -3.92 1.29 -18.21
CA ASN A 129 -3.86 -0.09 -17.72
C ASN A 129 -2.55 -0.43 -16.97
N SER A 130 -1.84 0.56 -16.42
CA SER A 130 -0.60 0.40 -15.63
C SER A 130 -0.84 0.28 -14.12
N HIS A 131 -2.10 0.41 -13.69
CA HIS A 131 -2.49 0.37 -12.28
C HIS A 131 -2.27 -1.01 -11.63
N LEU A 132 -2.41 -1.05 -10.30
CA LEU A 132 -2.34 -2.27 -9.49
C LEU A 132 -3.37 -3.31 -9.93
N SER A 133 -3.05 -4.59 -9.68
CA SER A 133 -3.96 -5.72 -9.87
C SER A 133 -5.35 -5.48 -9.26
N GLU A 134 -6.38 -5.91 -9.97
CA GLU A 134 -7.78 -5.54 -9.77
C GLU A 134 -8.25 -5.61 -8.30
N GLY A 135 -8.83 -4.49 -7.83
CA GLY A 135 -9.28 -4.27 -6.45
C GLY A 135 -8.21 -3.78 -5.46
N TYR A 136 -6.94 -4.20 -5.58
CA TYR A 136 -5.93 -3.91 -4.55
C TYR A 136 -5.62 -2.41 -4.38
N GLY A 137 -5.73 -1.60 -5.45
CA GLY A 137 -5.54 -0.15 -5.35
C GLY A 137 -6.51 0.54 -4.37
N GLN A 138 -7.75 0.04 -4.28
CA GLN A 138 -8.73 0.54 -3.31
C GLN A 138 -8.38 0.11 -1.89
N LEU A 139 -7.96 -1.15 -1.71
CA LEU A 139 -7.53 -1.70 -0.41
C LEU A 139 -6.32 -0.94 0.16
N CYS A 140 -5.30 -0.69 -0.66
CA CYS A 140 -4.15 0.11 -0.26
C CYS A 140 -4.54 1.55 0.11
N SER A 141 -5.46 2.17 -0.64
CA SER A 141 -5.93 3.54 -0.37
C SER A 141 -6.64 3.66 0.99
N ILE A 142 -7.60 2.77 1.28
CA ILE A 142 -8.32 2.80 2.57
C ILE A 142 -7.42 2.40 3.75
N TYR A 143 -6.47 1.49 3.55
CA TYR A 143 -5.52 1.13 4.61
C TYR A 143 -4.51 2.25 4.90
N LEU A 144 -4.02 2.96 3.88
CA LEU A 144 -3.19 4.16 4.07
C LEU A 144 -3.95 5.31 4.74
N LYS A 145 -5.27 5.43 4.52
CA LYS A 145 -6.12 6.35 5.29
C LYS A 145 -6.15 5.94 6.76
N LEU A 146 -6.38 4.66 7.05
CA LEU A 146 -6.41 4.15 8.44
C LEU A 146 -5.09 4.40 9.16
N LEU A 147 -3.95 4.04 8.55
CA LEU A 147 -2.63 4.24 9.15
C LEU A 147 -2.35 5.72 9.44
N ARG A 148 -2.80 6.64 8.57
CA ARG A 148 -2.77 8.08 8.86
C ARG A 148 -3.59 8.42 10.10
N THR A 149 -4.85 7.97 10.18
CA THR A 149 -5.71 8.24 11.35
C THR A 149 -5.11 7.68 12.65
N LYS A 150 -4.53 6.48 12.63
CA LYS A 150 -3.83 5.90 13.79
C LYS A 150 -2.62 6.75 14.21
N MET A 151 -1.79 7.19 13.26
CA MET A 151 -0.66 8.09 13.54
C MET A 151 -1.11 9.47 14.07
N GLU A 152 -2.14 10.08 13.48
CA GLU A 152 -2.71 11.35 13.92
C GLU A 152 -3.32 11.24 15.34
N PHE A 153 -3.95 10.10 15.66
CA PHE A 153 -4.45 9.81 17.01
C PHE A 153 -3.31 9.72 18.03
N HIS A 154 -2.27 8.91 17.80
CA HIS A 154 -1.15 8.77 18.76
C HIS A 154 -0.30 10.05 18.88
N MET A 155 -0.18 10.85 17.81
CA MET A 155 0.52 12.14 17.85
C MET A 155 -0.17 13.16 18.76
N LYS A 156 -1.51 13.12 18.84
CA LYS A 156 -2.30 13.94 19.78
C LYS A 156 -2.35 13.33 21.19
N ASN A 157 -2.42 12.00 21.26
CA ASN A 157 -2.67 11.24 22.49
C ASN A 157 -1.45 10.33 22.84
N PRO A 158 -0.25 10.89 23.10
CA PRO A 158 1.00 10.12 23.24
C PRO A 158 1.05 9.20 24.47
N ARG A 159 0.04 9.25 25.34
CA ARG A 159 -0.15 8.30 26.46
C ARG A 159 -0.65 6.93 26.01
N PHE A 160 -1.25 6.82 24.82
CA PHE A 160 -1.79 5.57 24.30
C PHE A 160 -0.71 4.75 23.57
N PRO A 161 -0.42 3.51 24.01
CA PRO A 161 0.51 2.63 23.31
C PRO A 161 -0.06 2.17 21.97
N GLY A 162 0.80 1.82 21.01
CA GLY A 162 0.41 1.49 19.63
C GLY A 162 -0.52 0.27 19.48
N ASN A 163 -0.58 -0.61 20.48
CA ASN A 163 -1.50 -1.74 20.57
C ASN A 163 -2.80 -1.43 21.34
N LEU A 164 -3.00 -0.18 21.74
CA LEU A 164 -4.12 0.34 22.53
C LEU A 164 -4.34 -0.34 23.89
N GLN A 165 -3.41 -1.12 24.43
CA GLN A 165 -3.57 -1.81 25.72
C GLN A 165 -3.28 -0.89 26.91
N MET A 166 -4.34 -0.44 27.58
CA MET A 166 -4.30 0.35 28.81
C MET A 166 -5.31 -0.15 29.84
N SER A 167 -5.01 0.08 31.12
CA SER A 167 -5.97 -0.08 32.22
C SER A 167 -6.95 1.11 32.30
N ASP A 168 -8.11 0.88 32.94
CA ASP A 168 -9.15 1.90 33.14
C ASP A 168 -8.62 3.16 33.83
N ARG A 169 -7.70 2.99 34.79
CA ARG A 169 -6.99 4.10 35.44
C ARG A 169 -6.17 4.94 34.46
N GLN A 170 -5.46 4.32 33.51
CA GLN A 170 -4.67 5.05 32.51
C GLN A 170 -5.58 5.77 31.49
N LEU A 171 -6.75 5.20 31.17
CA LEU A 171 -7.78 5.85 30.36
C LEU A 171 -8.34 7.09 31.07
N ASP A 172 -8.61 6.98 32.38
CA ASP A 172 -9.05 8.10 33.21
C ASP A 172 -7.98 9.20 33.34
N GLU A 173 -6.72 8.82 33.56
CA GLU A 173 -5.58 9.73 33.61
C GLU A 173 -5.31 10.41 32.26
N ALA A 174 -5.63 9.77 31.13
CA ALA A 174 -5.42 10.30 29.79
C ALA A 174 -6.39 11.44 29.41
N GLY A 175 -7.60 11.49 29.98
CA GLY A 175 -8.48 12.66 29.88
C GLY A 175 -8.24 13.73 30.94
N GLU A 176 -7.21 13.57 31.79
CA GLU A 176 -6.73 14.58 32.74
C GLU A 176 -7.78 15.11 33.75
N ASN A 177 -8.89 14.38 33.91
CA ASN A 177 -10.10 14.79 34.64
C ASN A 177 -10.88 15.99 34.05
N ASP A 178 -10.58 16.42 32.82
CA ASP A 178 -11.36 17.46 32.12
C ASP A 178 -12.42 16.83 31.20
N VAL A 179 -13.67 17.27 31.36
CA VAL A 179 -14.82 16.85 30.54
C VAL A 179 -14.60 17.16 29.06
N ASN A 180 -13.92 18.28 28.73
CA ASN A 180 -13.59 18.66 27.36
C ASN A 180 -12.59 17.65 26.74
N ASN A 181 -11.61 17.20 27.51
CA ASN A 181 -10.63 16.20 27.07
C ASN A 181 -11.29 14.84 26.85
N PHE A 182 -12.16 14.37 27.77
CA PHE A 182 -12.93 13.15 27.54
C PHE A 182 -13.87 13.25 26.31
N PHE A 183 -14.46 14.43 26.07
CA PHE A 183 -15.33 14.66 24.91
C PHE A 183 -14.54 14.57 23.61
N GLN A 184 -13.43 15.31 23.50
CA GLN A 184 -12.55 15.27 22.33
C GLN A 184 -11.96 13.88 22.09
N LEU A 185 -11.48 13.21 23.15
CA LEU A 185 -10.97 11.84 23.08
C LEU A 185 -12.03 10.86 22.57
N THR A 186 -13.30 11.02 22.98
CA THR A 186 -14.39 10.15 22.49
C THR A 186 -14.68 10.38 21.00
N VAL A 187 -14.62 11.63 20.52
CA VAL A 187 -14.75 11.94 19.08
C VAL A 187 -13.61 11.31 18.28
N GLU A 188 -12.37 11.41 18.76
CA GLU A 188 -11.20 10.83 18.07
C GLU A 188 -11.22 9.29 18.08
N MET A 189 -11.68 8.66 19.16
CA MET A 189 -11.94 7.23 19.22
C MET A 189 -12.99 6.79 18.18
N PHE A 190 -14.08 7.55 18.02
CA PHE A 190 -15.08 7.28 16.97
C PHE A 190 -14.52 7.46 15.56
N ASP A 191 -13.71 8.48 15.29
CA ASP A 191 -13.13 8.73 13.97
C ASP A 191 -12.12 7.64 13.57
N TYR A 192 -11.38 7.12 14.56
CA TYR A 192 -10.46 6.00 14.38
C TYR A 192 -11.23 4.68 14.17
N LEU A 193 -12.19 4.34 15.05
CA LEU A 193 -13.03 3.14 14.90
C LEU A 193 -13.83 3.14 13.58
N GLU A 194 -14.25 4.30 13.11
CA GLU A 194 -14.89 4.44 11.80
C GLU A 194 -13.93 4.10 10.65
N CYS A 195 -12.65 4.45 10.73
CA CYS A 195 -11.67 4.06 9.72
C CYS A 195 -11.39 2.56 9.73
N GLU A 196 -11.32 1.92 10.90
CA GLU A 196 -11.20 0.47 11.06
C GLU A 196 -12.37 -0.28 10.40
N LEU A 197 -13.61 0.13 10.73
CA LEU A 197 -14.83 -0.44 10.19
C LEU A 197 -14.93 -0.26 8.65
N ASN A 198 -14.48 0.88 8.12
CA ASN A 198 -14.45 1.13 6.68
C ASN A 198 -13.41 0.27 5.94
N LEU A 199 -12.23 0.03 6.54
CA LEU A 199 -11.25 -0.92 5.97
C LEU A 199 -11.85 -2.33 5.92
N PHE A 200 -12.45 -2.80 7.02
CA PHE A 200 -13.13 -4.10 7.06
C PHE A 200 -14.19 -4.25 5.97
N GLN A 201 -15.11 -3.29 5.85
CA GLN A 201 -16.17 -3.33 4.84
C GLN A 201 -15.61 -3.33 3.42
N THR A 202 -14.55 -2.57 3.15
CA THR A 202 -13.91 -2.52 1.83
C THR A 202 -13.19 -3.83 1.50
N VAL A 203 -12.47 -4.42 2.45
CA VAL A 203 -11.83 -5.73 2.28
C VAL A 203 -12.88 -6.79 2.00
N PHE A 204 -13.92 -6.93 2.83
CA PHE A 204 -14.96 -7.93 2.64
C PHE A 204 -15.72 -7.75 1.33
N SER A 205 -16.00 -6.51 0.90
CA SER A 205 -16.64 -6.23 -0.39
C SER A 205 -15.75 -6.56 -1.60
N SER A 206 -14.44 -6.71 -1.40
CA SER A 206 -13.50 -7.17 -2.44
C SER A 206 -13.35 -8.70 -2.51
N LEU A 207 -13.97 -9.45 -1.59
CA LEU A 207 -13.93 -10.91 -1.59
C LEU A 207 -15.16 -11.47 -2.31
N ASP A 208 -14.94 -12.49 -3.14
CA ASP A 208 -16.04 -13.38 -3.52
C ASP A 208 -16.56 -14.09 -2.26
N MET A 209 -17.88 -14.22 -2.13
CA MET A 209 -18.54 -14.65 -0.89
C MET A 209 -18.56 -16.18 -0.70
N SER A 210 -17.64 -16.89 -1.37
CA SER A 210 -17.44 -18.32 -1.24
C SER A 210 -16.51 -18.66 -0.06
N ARG A 211 -16.87 -19.67 0.75
CA ARG A 211 -16.10 -20.06 1.96
C ARG A 211 -14.62 -20.40 1.67
N SER A 212 -14.36 -20.89 0.46
CA SER A 212 -13.04 -21.16 -0.12
C SER A 212 -12.08 -19.96 -0.10
N VAL A 213 -12.57 -18.71 -0.14
CA VAL A 213 -11.70 -17.53 -0.13
C VAL A 213 -10.88 -17.41 1.17
N SER A 214 -11.37 -17.93 2.30
CA SER A 214 -10.59 -18.02 3.55
C SER A 214 -9.43 -19.04 3.51
N VAL A 215 -9.31 -19.80 2.41
CA VAL A 215 -8.34 -20.89 2.21
C VAL A 215 -7.38 -20.60 1.04
N THR A 216 -7.69 -19.64 0.15
CA THR A 216 -6.77 -19.26 -0.95
C THR A 216 -5.74 -18.24 -0.48
N ALA A 217 -4.51 -18.33 -0.96
CA ALA A 217 -3.44 -17.37 -0.62
C ALA A 217 -3.82 -15.92 -0.94
N ALA A 218 -4.55 -15.68 -2.04
CA ALA A 218 -5.04 -14.34 -2.40
C ALA A 218 -6.12 -13.82 -1.44
N GLY A 219 -7.02 -14.67 -0.96
CA GLY A 219 -8.02 -14.29 0.04
C GLY A 219 -7.40 -14.06 1.42
N GLN A 220 -6.46 -14.92 1.82
CA GLN A 220 -5.69 -14.75 3.07
C GLN A 220 -4.84 -13.48 3.07
N CYS A 221 -4.19 -13.14 1.95
CA CYS A 221 -3.47 -11.88 1.77
C CYS A 221 -4.38 -10.65 2.00
N ARG A 222 -5.63 -10.69 1.51
CA ARG A 222 -6.62 -9.63 1.75
C ARG A 222 -7.16 -9.62 3.19
N LEU A 223 -7.30 -10.79 3.83
CA LEU A 223 -7.81 -10.93 5.19
C LEU A 223 -6.77 -10.62 6.29
N ALA A 224 -5.47 -10.80 6.02
CA ALA A 224 -4.40 -10.68 7.02
C ALA A 224 -4.37 -9.32 7.77
N PRO A 225 -4.51 -8.14 7.10
CA PRO A 225 -4.54 -6.86 7.80
C PRO A 225 -5.68 -6.76 8.82
N LEU A 226 -6.80 -7.47 8.59
CA LEU A 226 -7.97 -7.41 9.46
C LEU A 226 -7.74 -8.03 10.84
N ILE A 227 -6.67 -8.81 11.04
CA ILE A 227 -6.30 -9.28 12.39
C ILE A 227 -6.00 -8.08 13.31
N GLN A 228 -5.28 -7.08 12.80
CA GLN A 228 -4.99 -5.84 13.55
C GLN A 228 -6.26 -5.01 13.72
N VAL A 229 -7.09 -4.90 12.67
CA VAL A 229 -8.41 -4.24 12.73
C VAL A 229 -9.28 -4.81 13.85
N ILE A 230 -9.32 -6.14 14.00
CA ILE A 230 -10.15 -6.82 15.02
C ILE A 230 -9.61 -6.59 16.45
N LEU A 231 -8.29 -6.51 16.61
CA LEU A 231 -7.63 -6.18 17.87
C LEU A 231 -7.89 -4.71 18.28
N ASP A 232 -7.58 -3.76 17.40
CA ASP A 232 -7.80 -2.32 17.64
C ASP A 232 -9.30 -2.05 17.87
N CYS A 233 -10.20 -2.62 17.06
CA CYS A 233 -11.66 -2.50 17.25
C CYS A 233 -12.15 -2.91 18.65
N SER A 234 -11.52 -3.91 19.28
CA SER A 234 -11.92 -4.38 20.61
C SER A 234 -11.63 -3.34 21.68
N HIS A 235 -10.42 -2.77 21.67
CA HIS A 235 -10.02 -1.73 22.60
C HIS A 235 -10.79 -0.42 22.35
N LEU A 236 -10.95 -0.02 21.09
CA LEU A 236 -11.74 1.16 20.71
C LEU A 236 -13.21 1.05 21.16
N TYR A 237 -13.82 -0.12 21.09
CA TYR A 237 -15.18 -0.36 21.60
C TYR A 237 -15.25 -0.25 23.13
N ASP A 238 -14.35 -0.93 23.85
CA ASP A 238 -14.33 -0.90 25.31
C ASP A 238 -14.14 0.53 25.84
N TYR A 239 -13.22 1.29 25.22
CA TYR A 239 -12.96 2.69 25.59
C TYR A 239 -14.10 3.62 25.20
N THR A 240 -14.73 3.48 24.02
CA THR A 240 -15.91 4.30 23.70
C THR A 240 -17.08 4.03 24.64
N VAL A 241 -17.33 2.78 25.07
CA VAL A 241 -18.34 2.50 26.11
C VAL A 241 -18.00 3.19 27.44
N LYS A 242 -16.77 3.01 27.95
CA LYS A 242 -16.33 3.58 29.23
C LYS A 242 -16.37 5.12 29.22
N LEU A 243 -15.86 5.74 28.15
CA LEU A 243 -15.87 7.19 27.97
C LEU A 243 -17.30 7.76 27.84
N LEU A 244 -18.21 7.07 27.13
CA LEU A 244 -19.61 7.50 27.03
C LEU A 244 -20.33 7.49 28.38
N PHE A 245 -20.14 6.46 29.21
CA PHE A 245 -20.67 6.46 30.58
C PHE A 245 -20.07 7.57 31.43
N LYS A 246 -18.76 7.86 31.30
CA LYS A 246 -18.10 8.95 32.01
C LYS A 246 -18.66 10.32 31.58
N LEU A 247 -18.78 10.58 30.29
CA LEU A 247 -19.42 11.79 29.76
C LEU A 247 -20.87 11.92 30.25
N HIS A 248 -21.65 10.83 30.26
CA HIS A 248 -23.01 10.81 30.78
C HIS A 248 -23.12 11.07 32.30
N SER A 249 -22.02 10.95 33.06
CA SER A 249 -21.96 11.37 34.47
C SER A 249 -21.67 12.87 34.67
N CYS A 250 -21.18 13.55 33.63
CA CYS A 250 -20.73 14.96 33.70
C CYS A 250 -21.55 15.92 32.83
N LEU A 251 -22.28 15.44 31.82
CA LEU A 251 -22.99 16.26 30.82
C LEU A 251 -24.47 15.86 30.68
N PRO A 252 -25.37 16.81 30.34
CA PRO A 252 -26.76 16.52 30.02
C PRO A 252 -26.91 15.51 28.88
N ALA A 253 -27.96 14.68 28.94
CA ALA A 253 -28.25 13.68 27.92
C ALA A 253 -28.38 14.30 26.52
N ASP A 254 -29.00 15.47 26.39
CA ASP A 254 -29.23 16.13 25.10
C ASP A 254 -27.92 16.51 24.40
N THR A 255 -26.93 17.00 25.17
CA THR A 255 -25.57 17.32 24.67
C THR A 255 -24.87 16.11 24.05
N LEU A 256 -25.18 14.90 24.53
CA LEU A 256 -24.56 13.66 24.09
C LEU A 256 -25.39 12.87 23.06
N GLN A 257 -26.46 13.45 22.50
CA GLN A 257 -27.32 12.74 21.53
C GLN A 257 -26.52 12.24 20.30
N GLY A 258 -25.77 13.13 19.64
CA GLY A 258 -24.95 12.75 18.48
C GLY A 258 -23.84 11.73 18.81
N HIS A 259 -23.39 11.67 20.07
CA HIS A 259 -22.44 10.65 20.53
C HIS A 259 -23.09 9.27 20.64
N ARG A 260 -24.33 9.20 21.18
CA ARG A 260 -25.12 7.95 21.20
C ARG A 260 -25.47 7.48 19.79
N ASP A 261 -25.78 8.41 18.88
CA ASP A 261 -26.13 8.07 17.49
C ASP A 261 -24.92 7.50 16.72
N ARG A 262 -23.73 8.13 16.79
CA ARG A 262 -22.50 7.57 16.22
C ARG A 262 -22.17 6.20 16.82
N PHE A 263 -22.25 6.06 18.14
CA PHE A 263 -22.02 4.77 18.81
C PHE A 263 -22.99 3.69 18.33
N LEU A 264 -24.29 4.00 18.21
CA LEU A 264 -25.30 3.03 17.77
C LEU A 264 -25.08 2.58 16.33
N GLU A 265 -24.60 3.45 15.44
CA GLU A 265 -24.22 3.06 14.08
C GLU A 265 -22.95 2.20 14.08
N GLN A 266 -21.89 2.61 14.79
CA GLN A 266 -20.62 1.87 14.85
C GLN A 266 -20.78 0.51 15.54
N PHE A 267 -21.58 0.40 16.60
CA PHE A 267 -21.91 -0.87 17.26
C PHE A 267 -22.54 -1.88 16.31
N ARG A 268 -23.47 -1.45 15.44
CA ARG A 268 -24.08 -2.33 14.42
C ARG A 268 -23.05 -2.83 13.42
N LYS A 269 -22.18 -1.94 12.92
CA LYS A 269 -21.07 -2.29 12.01
C LYS A 269 -20.07 -3.24 12.67
N LEU A 270 -19.75 -3.02 13.96
CA LEU A 270 -18.79 -3.84 14.72
C LEU A 270 -19.36 -5.22 15.08
N LYS A 271 -20.64 -5.31 15.43
CA LYS A 271 -21.32 -6.59 15.67
C LYS A 271 -21.31 -7.47 14.42
N ASP A 272 -21.57 -6.88 13.25
CA ASP A 272 -21.42 -7.55 11.95
C ASP A 272 -19.95 -7.94 11.66
N LEU A 273 -18.98 -7.09 12.00
CA LEU A 273 -17.54 -7.34 11.86
C LEU A 273 -17.10 -8.57 12.67
N PHE A 274 -17.37 -8.62 13.98
CA PHE A 274 -17.01 -9.76 14.83
C PHE A 274 -17.79 -11.02 14.43
N TYR A 275 -19.08 -10.91 14.11
CA TYR A 275 -19.89 -12.05 13.68
C TYR A 275 -19.37 -12.67 12.36
N ARG A 276 -19.10 -11.86 11.32
CA ARG A 276 -18.56 -12.38 10.05
C ARG A 276 -17.15 -12.94 10.22
N SER A 277 -16.28 -12.24 10.95
CA SER A 277 -14.89 -12.65 11.15
C SER A 277 -14.79 -13.95 11.96
N SER A 278 -15.55 -14.07 13.05
CA SER A 278 -15.62 -15.29 13.88
C SER A 278 -16.15 -16.51 13.14
N ASN A 279 -16.77 -16.35 11.96
CA ASN A 279 -17.22 -17.45 11.13
C ASN A 279 -16.18 -17.96 10.09
N LEU A 280 -15.12 -17.20 9.78
CA LEU A 280 -14.14 -17.58 8.76
C LEU A 280 -13.02 -18.50 9.30
N GLN A 281 -12.65 -19.50 8.49
CA GLN A 281 -11.61 -20.49 8.83
C GLN A 281 -10.18 -19.93 8.82
N TYR A 282 -9.99 -18.70 8.35
CA TYR A 282 -8.72 -17.99 8.49
C TYR A 282 -8.55 -17.49 9.94
N PHE A 283 -9.45 -16.62 10.40
CA PHE A 283 -9.36 -16.05 11.75
C PHE A 283 -9.49 -17.10 12.86
N LYS A 284 -10.36 -18.12 12.71
CA LYS A 284 -10.52 -19.21 13.71
C LYS A 284 -9.23 -19.96 14.08
N ARG A 285 -8.18 -19.90 13.25
CA ARG A 285 -6.87 -20.54 13.50
C ARG A 285 -5.82 -19.59 14.09
N LEU A 286 -6.11 -18.28 14.13
CA LEU A 286 -5.14 -17.23 14.46
C LEU A 286 -5.59 -16.35 15.63
N ILE A 287 -6.91 -16.14 15.81
CA ILE A 287 -7.51 -15.33 16.87
C ILE A 287 -8.86 -15.89 17.32
N GLN A 288 -9.09 -15.89 18.63
CA GLN A 288 -10.41 -16.07 19.22
C GLN A 288 -11.12 -14.72 19.28
N ILE A 289 -12.20 -14.59 18.51
CA ILE A 289 -12.99 -13.35 18.40
C ILE A 289 -14.22 -13.46 19.31
N PRO A 290 -14.43 -12.52 20.24
CA PRO A 290 -15.61 -12.51 21.13
C PRO A 290 -16.87 -12.15 20.35
N GLN A 291 -18.03 -12.58 20.86
CA GLN A 291 -19.34 -12.08 20.39
C GLN A 291 -19.71 -10.84 21.20
N LEU A 292 -20.23 -9.81 20.54
CA LEU A 292 -20.80 -8.65 21.24
C LEU A 292 -22.20 -8.99 21.82
N PRO A 293 -22.65 -8.25 22.85
CA PRO A 293 -24.02 -8.35 23.35
C PRO A 293 -25.08 -8.15 22.25
N GLU A 294 -26.29 -8.68 22.47
CA GLU A 294 -27.36 -8.57 21.46
C GLU A 294 -27.80 -7.12 21.26
N ASN A 295 -27.92 -6.38 22.37
CA ASN A 295 -28.30 -4.97 22.43
C ASN A 295 -27.11 -4.08 22.86
N PRO A 296 -27.05 -2.81 22.43
CA PRO A 296 -26.03 -1.86 22.90
C PRO A 296 -26.22 -1.49 24.40
N PRO A 297 -25.15 -1.09 25.11
CA PRO A 297 -25.26 -0.56 26.47
C PRO A 297 -26.21 0.66 26.57
N ASN A 298 -26.97 0.73 27.67
CA ASN A 298 -27.87 1.87 27.92
C ASN A 298 -27.16 2.95 28.77
N PHE A 299 -26.55 3.92 28.10
CA PHE A 299 -25.81 5.02 28.74
C PHE A 299 -26.65 5.92 29.67
N LEU A 300 -27.98 5.88 29.58
CA LEU A 300 -28.88 6.61 30.49
C LEU A 300 -29.10 5.89 31.83
N ARG A 301 -28.65 4.63 31.96
CA ARG A 301 -28.73 3.82 33.19
C ARG A 301 -27.31 3.51 33.65
N ALA A 302 -26.79 4.25 34.63
CA ALA A 302 -25.41 4.10 35.12
C ALA A 302 -25.04 2.65 35.52
N SER A 303 -25.97 1.86 36.07
CA SER A 303 -25.73 0.46 36.40
C SER A 303 -25.55 -0.47 35.18
N ALA A 304 -25.84 -0.02 33.96
CA ALA A 304 -25.51 -0.77 32.75
C ALA A 304 -23.99 -0.79 32.46
N LEU A 305 -23.19 0.09 33.08
CA LEU A 305 -21.72 -0.01 33.04
C LEU A 305 -21.22 -1.26 33.78
N SER A 306 -21.89 -1.70 34.86
CA SER A 306 -21.55 -2.98 35.52
C SER A 306 -22.08 -4.22 34.78
N GLU A 307 -22.88 -4.03 33.73
CA GLU A 307 -23.33 -5.10 32.81
C GLU A 307 -22.44 -5.18 31.55
N HIS A 308 -21.51 -4.24 31.37
CA HIS A 308 -20.58 -4.22 30.24
C HIS A 308 -19.41 -5.18 30.46
N ILE A 309 -19.06 -5.93 29.41
CA ILE A 309 -17.93 -6.87 29.39
C ILE A 309 -17.03 -6.45 28.24
N SER A 310 -15.78 -6.10 28.56
CA SER A 310 -14.76 -5.76 27.56
C SER A 310 -14.55 -6.95 26.61
N PRO A 311 -14.70 -6.78 25.28
CA PRO A 311 -14.38 -7.84 24.33
C PRO A 311 -12.88 -8.08 24.32
N VAL A 312 -12.43 -9.21 24.85
CA VAL A 312 -11.03 -9.62 24.75
C VAL A 312 -10.86 -10.53 23.54
N VAL A 313 -10.17 -10.04 22.50
CA VAL A 313 -9.65 -10.88 21.42
C VAL A 313 -8.37 -11.54 21.90
N VAL A 314 -8.33 -12.88 21.87
CA VAL A 314 -7.16 -13.66 22.31
C VAL A 314 -6.45 -14.22 21.10
N ILE A 315 -5.15 -13.95 20.97
CA ILE A 315 -4.26 -14.70 20.08
C ILE A 315 -3.88 -16.00 20.83
N PRO A 316 -4.23 -17.20 20.34
CA PRO A 316 -3.77 -18.44 20.96
C PRO A 316 -2.24 -18.52 20.88
N ALA A 317 -1.59 -18.93 21.98
CA ALA A 317 -0.18 -19.29 21.94
C ALA A 317 0.03 -20.41 20.92
N GLU A 318 1.07 -20.30 20.07
CA GLU A 318 1.17 -21.11 18.86
C GLU A 318 1.19 -22.62 19.15
N ALA A 319 0.19 -23.33 18.61
CA ALA A 319 0.36 -24.73 18.28
C ALA A 319 1.29 -24.79 17.05
N SER A 320 2.53 -25.21 17.30
CA SER A 320 3.65 -25.23 16.34
C SER A 320 3.24 -25.66 14.92
N SER A 321 3.50 -24.78 13.94
CA SER A 321 3.22 -25.05 12.52
C SER A 321 3.96 -26.30 12.03
N PRO A 322 3.26 -27.30 11.43
CA PRO A 322 3.92 -28.45 10.82
C PRO A 322 4.71 -28.12 9.54
N ASP A 323 4.38 -27.03 8.85
CA ASP A 323 4.94 -26.67 7.53
C ASP A 323 6.23 -25.83 7.64
N SER A 324 7.11 -26.22 8.56
CA SER A 324 8.53 -25.81 8.48
C SER A 324 9.29 -26.92 7.74
N GLU A 325 9.51 -26.75 6.43
CA GLU A 325 10.47 -27.62 5.73
C GLU A 325 11.83 -27.54 6.43
N PRO A 326 12.51 -28.67 6.67
CA PRO A 326 13.75 -28.67 7.44
C PRO A 326 14.87 -27.97 6.66
N ILE A 327 15.16 -26.73 7.05
CA ILE A 327 16.45 -26.10 6.78
C ILE A 327 17.51 -27.07 7.31
N THR A 328 18.42 -27.48 6.43
CA THR A 328 19.37 -28.55 6.75
C THR A 328 20.48 -27.99 7.64
N ASP A 329 20.41 -28.28 8.94
CA ASP A 329 21.38 -27.81 9.93
C ASP A 329 22.81 -28.23 9.58
N LEU A 330 23.66 -27.23 9.36
CA LEU A 330 25.11 -27.35 9.50
C LEU A 330 25.54 -26.81 10.87
N VAL A 331 25.32 -27.65 11.87
CA VAL A 331 26.21 -27.94 13.02
C VAL A 331 27.60 -27.27 12.85
N GLU A 332 28.17 -26.42 13.71
CA GLU A 332 27.98 -26.07 15.15
C GLU A 332 28.56 -24.61 15.37
N THR A 333 28.63 -23.90 16.51
CA THR A 333 28.45 -24.13 17.97
C THR A 333 27.99 -22.82 18.68
N ASP A 334 27.72 -22.92 20.00
CA ASP A 334 27.60 -21.87 21.04
C ASP A 334 26.39 -20.92 21.07
N THR A 335 25.69 -20.95 22.21
CA THR A 335 24.46 -20.21 22.54
C THR A 335 24.70 -19.23 23.70
N ALA A 336 24.50 -17.90 23.50
CA ALA A 336 24.23 -16.93 24.59
C ALA A 336 23.82 -15.48 24.19
N SER A 337 23.31 -15.16 22.99
CA SER A 337 23.21 -13.73 22.55
C SER A 337 21.95 -13.28 21.78
N GLN A 338 20.80 -13.97 21.85
CA GLN A 338 19.66 -13.70 20.92
C GLN A 338 18.45 -12.93 21.48
N GLN A 339 18.45 -12.49 22.75
CA GLN A 339 17.31 -11.74 23.31
C GLN A 339 17.29 -10.23 23.01
N SER A 340 18.25 -9.70 22.23
CA SER A 340 18.37 -8.28 21.88
C SER A 340 18.32 -7.97 20.37
N LEU A 341 17.91 -8.95 19.54
CA LEU A 341 17.99 -8.85 18.06
C LEU A 341 16.67 -8.51 17.35
N PHE A 342 15.54 -8.52 18.07
CA PHE A 342 14.24 -8.20 17.46
C PHE A 342 13.91 -6.70 17.46
N ASP A 343 14.22 -5.97 18.53
CA ASP A 343 13.89 -4.53 18.63
C ASP A 343 14.65 -3.67 17.61
N ASN A 344 15.96 -3.87 17.49
CA ASN A 344 16.83 -3.07 16.60
C ASN A 344 16.43 -3.12 15.12
N LYS A 345 15.78 -4.21 14.68
CA LYS A 345 15.50 -4.47 13.26
C LYS A 345 14.38 -3.59 12.67
N PHE A 346 13.59 -2.92 13.51
CA PHE A 346 12.60 -1.94 13.05
C PHE A 346 13.25 -0.57 12.81
N ASP A 347 14.10 -0.12 13.75
CA ASP A 347 14.81 1.16 13.66
C ASP A 347 15.83 1.18 12.51
N ASP A 348 16.51 0.07 12.23
CA ASP A 348 17.39 -0.10 11.06
C ASP A 348 16.68 0.10 9.70
N ILE A 349 15.35 -0.05 9.63
CA ILE A 349 14.58 0.03 8.38
C ILE A 349 14.06 1.45 8.12
N PHE A 350 13.75 2.21 9.17
CA PHE A 350 13.16 3.55 9.06
C PHE A 350 14.07 4.71 9.51
N GLY A 351 15.16 4.41 10.23
CA GLY A 351 16.15 5.38 10.68
C GLY A 351 15.71 6.16 11.90
N SER A 352 16.25 5.82 13.08
CA SER A 352 16.04 6.59 14.31
C SER A 352 16.55 8.03 14.14
N SER A 353 15.64 9.00 14.09
CA SER A 353 15.96 10.44 14.00
C SER A 353 15.11 11.29 14.95
N PHE A 354 15.03 10.82 16.20
CA PHE A 354 14.59 11.62 17.35
C PHE A 354 15.79 12.00 18.25
N SER A 355 16.88 12.43 17.62
CA SER A 355 17.98 13.11 18.32
C SER A 355 17.44 14.43 18.90
N ASN A 356 17.42 14.55 20.23
CA ASN A 356 16.93 15.73 20.94
C ASN A 356 17.95 16.90 20.90
N ASP A 357 18.29 17.36 19.70
CA ASP A 357 19.06 18.58 19.46
C ASP A 357 18.17 19.65 18.80
N PRO A 358 18.01 20.85 19.41
CA PRO A 358 17.18 21.90 18.83
C PRO A 358 17.85 22.54 17.62
N PHE A 359 17.21 22.43 16.45
CA PHE A 359 17.65 23.08 15.20
C PHE A 359 17.66 24.62 15.34
N ASN A 360 18.81 25.17 15.73
CA ASN A 360 19.00 26.61 15.92
C ASN A 360 19.22 27.32 14.57
N PHE A 361 18.27 28.17 14.18
CA PHE A 361 18.32 28.92 12.93
C PHE A 361 18.87 30.35 13.14
N SER A 362 20.14 30.48 13.57
CA SER A 362 20.78 31.78 13.77
C SER A 362 22.28 31.81 13.46
N GLY A 363 22.69 32.76 12.61
CA GLY A 363 24.09 32.98 12.19
C GLY A 363 24.53 32.15 10.96
N GLN A 364 25.29 32.68 10.00
CA GLN A 364 25.71 34.07 9.83
C GLN A 364 26.04 34.37 8.35
N ASN A 365 25.72 35.57 7.87
CA ASN A 365 26.27 36.11 6.62
C ASN A 365 27.68 36.64 6.88
N GLY A 366 28.66 36.34 6.04
CA GLY A 366 29.85 37.21 5.89
C GLY A 366 31.19 36.54 5.55
N MET A 367 31.92 37.22 4.65
CA MET A 367 33.38 37.28 4.53
C MET A 367 34.16 36.01 4.14
N ASN A 368 34.50 35.91 2.85
CA ASN A 368 35.75 35.30 2.40
C ASN A 368 36.87 36.36 2.41
N LYS A 369 37.98 36.05 3.09
CA LYS A 369 39.31 36.69 3.10
C LYS A 369 40.26 35.68 3.80
N ASP A 370 41.53 35.50 3.46
CA ASP A 370 42.38 35.98 2.36
C ASP A 370 43.35 34.84 1.99
N ASP A 371 43.77 34.76 0.71
CA ASP A 371 45.14 34.40 0.24
C ASP A 371 45.17 34.43 -1.32
#